data_AF-A0A944H5Y9-F1
#
_entry.id   AF-A0A944H5Y9-F1
#
_cell.length_a   1.000
_cell.length_b   1.000
_cell.length_c   1.000
_cell.angle_alpha   90.00
_cell.angle_beta   90.00
_cell.angle_gamma   90.00
#
_symmetry.space_group_name_H-M   'P 1'
#
loop_
_entity.id
_entity.type
_entity.pdbx_description
1 polymer ?
#
loop_
_entity_poly.entity_id
_entity_poly.type
_entity_poly.pdbx_seq_one_letter_code
_entity_poly.pdbx_strand_id
1 'polypeptide(L)'
;MEAIDQVESEEMRHVLSKFYGPVVNTWTINYGVYEVLGRLIAGSEQCTRAMHLVPRPWDLTAPAKWAQRQVRKALVRYLNSPEGQHYVVCMKGAARNFRSEFELAQLGL
;
A
#
# COMPACT_ATOMS: atom_id res chain seq x y z
N MET A 1 19.31 6.39 -19.02
CA MET A 1 18.82 5.89 -17.72
C MET A 1 20.02 5.80 -16.81
N GLU A 2 19.93 6.38 -15.62
CA GLU A 2 20.96 6.29 -14.59
C GLU A 2 21.09 4.83 -14.11
N ALA A 3 22.25 4.41 -13.61
CA ALA A 3 22.37 3.07 -13.06
C ALA A 3 21.76 3.07 -11.65
N ILE A 4 20.83 2.16 -11.37
CA ILE A 4 20.31 1.94 -10.01
C ILE A 4 21.46 1.40 -9.17
N ASP A 5 21.72 2.05 -8.04
CA ASP A 5 22.82 1.64 -7.17
C ASP A 5 22.44 0.41 -6.31
N GLN A 6 23.45 -0.19 -5.65
CA GLN A 6 23.24 -1.39 -4.85
C GLN A 6 22.39 -1.14 -3.60
N VAL A 7 22.54 0.02 -2.96
CA VAL A 7 21.79 0.40 -1.76
C VAL A 7 20.32 0.59 -2.12
N GLU A 8 20.03 1.30 -3.21
CA GLU A 8 18.70 1.54 -3.72
C GLU A 8 17.98 0.22 -4.05
N SER A 9 18.71 -0.70 -4.68
CA SER A 9 18.21 -2.05 -4.98
C SER A 9 17.89 -2.85 -3.71
N GLU A 10 18.71 -2.75 -2.67
CA GLU A 10 18.50 -3.42 -1.39
C GLU A 10 17.28 -2.87 -0.64
N GLU A 11 17.12 -1.54 -0.62
CA GLU A 11 15.95 -0.88 -0.05
C GLU A 11 14.66 -1.32 -0.74
N MET A 12 14.67 -1.37 -2.07
CA MET A 12 13.53 -1.85 -2.85
C MET A 12 13.19 -3.30 -2.52
N ARG A 13 14.19 -4.20 -2.46
CA ARG A 13 13.96 -5.60 -2.07
C ARG A 13 13.40 -5.70 -0.66
N HIS A 14 13.91 -4.88 0.27
CA HIS A 14 13.38 -4.85 1.64
C HIS A 14 11.89 -4.46 1.66
N VAL A 15 11.48 -3.45 0.89
CA VAL A 15 10.08 -3.05 0.77
C VAL A 15 9.23 -4.18 0.19
N LEU A 16 9.62 -4.72 -0.97
CA LEU A 16 8.87 -5.76 -1.68
C LEU A 16 8.79 -7.07 -0.87
N SER A 17 9.80 -7.39 -0.06
CA SER A 17 9.81 -8.57 0.81
C SER A 17 8.66 -8.56 1.84
N LYS A 18 8.17 -7.39 2.24
CA LYS A 18 7.03 -7.24 3.17
C LYS A 18 5.71 -7.73 2.57
N PHE A 19 5.63 -7.82 1.23
CA PHE A 19 4.44 -8.26 0.50
C PHE A 19 4.60 -9.67 -0.05
N TYR A 20 5.79 -10.00 -0.55
CA TYR A 20 6.04 -11.20 -1.34
C TYR A 20 7.00 -12.19 -0.67
N GLY A 21 7.56 -11.84 0.47
CA GLY A 21 8.49 -12.71 1.21
C GLY A 21 9.88 -12.79 0.58
N PRO A 22 10.67 -13.82 0.96
CA PRO A 22 12.10 -13.90 0.66
C PRO A 22 12.43 -14.13 -0.82
N VAL A 23 11.46 -14.54 -1.65
CA VAL A 23 11.65 -14.73 -3.10
C VAL A 23 12.13 -13.46 -3.81
N VAL A 24 11.81 -12.29 -3.25
CA VAL A 24 12.23 -10.99 -3.77
C VAL A 24 13.76 -10.81 -3.74
N ASN A 25 14.46 -11.53 -2.86
CA ASN A 25 15.92 -11.41 -2.75
C ASN A 25 16.64 -11.88 -4.02
N THR A 26 15.99 -12.71 -4.85
CA THR A 26 16.54 -13.16 -6.13
C THR A 26 16.13 -12.28 -7.30
N TRP A 27 15.29 -11.26 -7.09
CA TRP A 27 14.83 -10.37 -8.15
C TRP A 27 15.90 -9.36 -8.53
N THR A 28 16.02 -9.13 -9.83
CA THR A 28 16.78 -8.00 -10.37
C THR A 28 15.93 -6.75 -10.24
N ILE A 29 16.45 -5.73 -9.55
CA ILE A 29 15.78 -4.45 -9.42
C ILE A 29 16.19 -3.59 -10.61
N ASN A 30 15.20 -3.19 -11.40
CA ASN A 30 15.35 -2.31 -12.55
C ASN A 30 14.21 -1.28 -12.55
N TYR A 31 14.24 -0.33 -13.48
CA TYR A 31 13.21 0.71 -13.59
C TYR A 31 11.77 0.19 -13.73
N GLY A 32 11.57 -0.93 -14.43
CA GLY A 32 10.25 -1.54 -14.56
C GLY A 32 9.69 -1.98 -13.20
N VAL A 33 10.53 -2.47 -12.30
CA VAL A 33 10.10 -2.82 -10.93
C VAL A 33 9.62 -1.58 -10.16
N TYR A 34 10.28 -0.43 -10.30
CA TYR A 34 9.83 0.83 -9.70
C TYR A 34 8.51 1.31 -10.29
N GLU A 35 8.35 1.19 -11.61
CA GLU A 35 7.10 1.55 -12.28
C GLU A 35 5.92 0.70 -11.78
N VAL A 36 6.12 -0.62 -11.65
CA VAL A 36 5.09 -1.51 -11.10
C VAL A 36 4.79 -1.15 -9.64
N LEU A 37 5.80 -0.77 -8.84
CA LEU A 37 5.57 -0.28 -7.48
C LEU A 37 4.73 1.01 -7.46
N GLY A 38 5.01 1.97 -8.35
CA GLY A 38 4.21 3.18 -8.51
C GLY A 38 2.74 2.86 -8.82
N ARG A 39 2.51 1.92 -9.75
CA ARG A 39 1.16 1.46 -10.11
C ARG A 39 0.46 0.72 -8.96
N LEU A 40 1.20 -0.07 -8.18
CA LEU A 40 0.68 -0.71 -6.97
C LEU A 40 0.23 0.34 -5.93
N ILE A 41 1.06 1.36 -5.68
CA ILE A 41 0.73 2.45 -4.75
C ILE A 41 -0.55 3.15 -5.21
N ALA A 42 -0.62 3.57 -6.47
CA ALA A 42 -1.80 4.19 -7.05
C ALA A 42 -3.05 3.28 -6.96
N GLY A 43 -2.90 1.99 -7.27
CA GLY A 43 -3.98 1.01 -7.18
C GLY A 43 -4.51 0.79 -5.76
N SER A 44 -3.70 1.07 -4.73
CA SER A 44 -4.10 0.94 -3.33
C SER A 44 -4.84 2.16 -2.76
N GLU A 45 -4.77 3.32 -3.43
CA GLU A 45 -5.32 4.59 -2.94
C GLU A 45 -6.84 4.54 -2.69
N GLN A 46 -7.58 3.90 -3.60
CA GLN A 46 -9.03 3.79 -3.47
C GLN A 46 -9.41 3.04 -2.19
N CYS A 47 -8.75 1.91 -1.91
CA CYS A 47 -8.94 1.16 -0.67
C CYS A 47 -8.55 2.00 0.55
N THR A 48 -7.40 2.68 0.50
CA THR A 48 -6.93 3.52 1.61
C THR A 48 -7.93 4.62 1.94
N ARG A 49 -8.50 5.30 0.93
CA ARG A 49 -9.54 6.31 1.11
C ARG A 49 -10.80 5.72 1.73
N ALA A 50 -11.25 4.56 1.25
CA ALA A 50 -12.42 3.88 1.79
C ALA A 50 -12.24 3.45 3.25
N MET A 51 -11.03 3.05 3.66
CA MET A 51 -10.72 2.64 5.03
C MET A 51 -10.95 3.75 6.07
N HIS A 52 -10.88 5.03 5.69
CA HIS A 52 -11.19 6.13 6.62
C HIS A 52 -12.67 6.19 7.02
N LEU A 53 -13.55 5.68 6.14
CA LEU A 53 -14.99 5.61 6.33
C LEU A 53 -15.43 4.39 7.15
N VAL A 54 -14.55 3.39 7.32
CA VAL A 54 -14.85 2.19 8.10
C VAL A 54 -15.07 2.58 9.57
N PRO A 55 -16.26 2.29 10.14
CA PRO A 55 -16.53 2.55 11.54
C PRO A 55 -15.60 1.75 12.45
N ARG A 56 -15.07 2.38 13.51
CA ARG A 56 -14.27 1.68 14.52
C ARG A 56 -15.19 0.93 15.49
N PRO A 57 -14.78 -0.22 16.07
CA PRO A 57 -15.63 -1.06 16.91
C PRO A 57 -16.44 -0.27 17.95
N TRP A 58 -17.68 -0.71 18.16
CA TRP A 58 -18.58 -0.12 19.14
C TRP A 58 -18.22 -0.57 20.56
N ASP A 59 -18.21 0.38 21.49
CA ASP A 59 -17.95 0.16 22.92
C ASP A 59 -19.20 -0.29 23.70
N LEU A 60 -20.25 -0.74 22.99
CA LEU A 60 -21.53 -1.21 23.53
C LEU A 60 -22.34 -0.14 24.31
N THR A 61 -21.98 1.14 24.19
CA THR A 61 -22.70 2.24 24.86
C THR A 61 -23.35 3.22 23.88
N ALA A 62 -24.59 3.63 24.16
CA ALA A 62 -25.32 4.72 23.47
C ALA A 62 -25.15 4.75 21.92
N PRO A 63 -25.82 3.85 21.17
CA PRO A 63 -25.51 3.58 19.76
C PRO A 63 -25.65 4.81 18.84
N ALA A 64 -26.68 5.63 19.05
CA ALA A 64 -26.88 6.86 18.26
C ALA A 64 -25.74 7.87 18.47
N LYS A 65 -25.29 8.07 19.72
CA LYS A 65 -24.17 8.97 20.05
C LYS A 65 -22.86 8.43 19.49
N TRP A 66 -22.65 7.11 19.55
CA TRP A 66 -21.49 6.47 18.94
C TRP A 66 -21.48 6.67 17.42
N ALA A 67 -22.61 6.46 16.73
CA ALA A 67 -22.70 6.62 15.28
C ALA A 67 -22.36 8.06 14.84
N GLN A 68 -22.96 9.06 15.50
CA GLN A 68 -22.64 10.48 15.27
C GLN A 68 -21.16 10.81 15.53
N ARG A 69 -20.53 10.15 16.50
CA ARG A 69 -19.09 10.29 16.76
C ARG A 69 -18.26 9.65 15.64
N GLN A 70 -18.65 8.49 15.12
CA GLN A 70 -17.94 7.82 14.02
C GLN A 70 -17.94 8.66 12.75
N VAL A 71 -19.09 9.24 12.37
CA VAL A 71 -19.20 10.11 11.18
C VAL A 71 -18.24 11.30 11.29
N ARG A 72 -18.27 12.04 12.41
CA ARG A 72 -17.36 13.18 12.64
C ARG A 72 -15.89 12.76 12.60
N LYS A 73 -15.54 11.63 13.23
CA LYS A 73 -14.17 11.12 13.23
C LYS A 73 -13.72 10.63 11.85
N ALA A 74 -14.62 10.05 11.05
CA ALA A 74 -14.32 9.61 9.69
C ALA A 74 -13.94 10.79 8.80
N LEU A 75 -14.69 11.90 8.90
CA LEU A 75 -14.37 13.13 8.18
C LEU A 75 -12.99 13.69 8.55
N VAL A 76 -12.69 13.80 9.85
CA VAL A 76 -11.38 14.28 10.32
C VAL A 76 -10.25 13.38 9.83
N ARG A 77 -10.43 12.05 9.88
CA ARG A 77 -9.42 11.10 9.35
C ARG A 77 -9.18 11.27 7.86
N TYR A 78 -10.26 11.45 7.09
CA TYR A 78 -10.16 11.64 5.65
C TYR A 78 -9.40 12.93 5.30
N LEU A 79 -9.73 14.05 5.96
CA LEU A 79 -9.11 15.35 5.71
C LEU A 79 -7.67 15.45 6.22
N ASN A 80 -7.34 14.78 7.33
CA ASN A 80 -6.00 14.80 7.91
C ASN A 80 -5.09 13.69 7.38
N SER A 81 -5.53 12.88 6.41
CA SER A 81 -4.72 11.80 5.85
C SER A 81 -3.59 12.40 5.02
N PRO A 82 -2.31 12.23 5.41
CA PRO A 82 -1.20 12.74 4.62
C PRO A 82 -1.11 11.99 3.28
N GLU A 83 -0.73 12.70 2.23
CA GLU A 83 -0.38 12.10 0.96
C GLU A 83 0.75 11.08 1.15
N GLY A 84 0.63 9.90 0.54
CA GLY A 84 1.60 8.80 0.67
C GLY A 84 1.43 7.89 1.89
N GLN A 85 0.46 8.13 2.79
CA GLN A 85 0.11 7.15 3.84
C GLN A 85 -0.91 6.13 3.34
N HIS A 86 -0.54 4.85 3.33
CA HIS A 86 -1.42 3.76 2.89
C HIS A 86 -1.64 2.74 3.99
N TYR A 87 -2.87 2.23 4.11
CA TYR A 87 -3.13 1.13 5.02
C TYR A 87 -2.45 -0.14 4.51
N VAL A 88 -1.70 -0.83 5.38
CA VAL A 88 -0.96 -2.07 5.02
C VAL A 88 -1.87 -3.14 4.41
N VAL A 89 -3.12 -3.24 4.87
CA VAL A 89 -4.10 -4.18 4.31
C VAL A 89 -4.45 -3.86 2.87
N CYS A 90 -4.55 -2.57 2.51
CA CYS A 90 -4.81 -2.13 1.15
C CYS A 90 -3.61 -2.37 0.24
N MET A 91 -2.39 -2.09 0.73
CA MET A 91 -1.15 -2.39 0.01
C MET A 91 -1.00 -3.89 -0.24
N LYS A 92 -1.27 -4.74 0.76
CA LYS A 92 -1.24 -6.20 0.60
C LYS A 92 -2.31 -6.71 -0.35
N GLY A 93 -3.50 -6.12 -0.31
CA GLY A 93 -4.58 -6.43 -1.24
C GLY A 93 -4.18 -6.11 -2.68
N ALA A 94 -3.68 -4.90 -2.92
CA ALA A 94 -3.18 -4.47 -4.22
C ALA A 94 -2.00 -5.34 -4.70
N ALA A 95 -1.04 -5.63 -3.81
CA ALA A 95 0.13 -6.45 -4.13
C ALA A 95 -0.23 -7.82 -4.73
N ARG A 96 -1.33 -8.44 -4.32
CA ARG A 96 -1.76 -9.71 -4.94
C ARG A 96 -2.05 -9.57 -6.43
N ASN A 97 -2.61 -8.44 -6.86
CA ASN A 97 -2.96 -8.21 -8.26
C ASN A 97 -1.73 -7.90 -9.13
N PHE A 98 -0.67 -7.37 -8.54
CA PHE A 98 0.55 -6.96 -9.27
C PHE A 98 1.66 -8.02 -9.24
N ARG A 99 1.45 -9.19 -8.62
CA ARG A 99 2.49 -10.21 -8.45
C ARG A 99 3.13 -10.63 -9.77
N SER A 100 2.33 -10.96 -10.78
CA SER A 100 2.82 -11.37 -12.10
C SER A 100 3.56 -10.23 -12.81
N GLU A 101 3.09 -8.99 -12.65
CA GLU A 101 3.74 -7.83 -13.27
C GLU A 101 5.13 -7.59 -12.67
N PHE A 102 5.31 -7.79 -11.36
CA PHE A 102 6.65 -7.73 -10.77
C PHE A 102 7.56 -8.86 -11.26
N GLU A 103 7.03 -10.07 -11.43
CA GLU A 103 7.79 -11.21 -11.93
C GLU A 103 8.25 -11.01 -13.38
N LEU A 104 7.46 -10.31 -14.21
CA LEU A 104 7.83 -9.90 -15.56
C LEU A 104 8.82 -8.73 -15.54
N ALA A 105 8.54 -7.69 -14.75
CA ALA A 105 9.36 -6.50 -14.69
C ALA A 105 10.78 -6.79 -14.22
N GLN A 106 10.98 -7.69 -13.26
CA GLN A 106 12.33 -8.09 -12.82
C GLN A 106 13.14 -8.82 -13.90
N LEU A 107 12.48 -9.38 -14.92
CA LEU A 107 13.14 -9.94 -16.11
C LEU A 107 13.45 -8.86 -17.18
N GLY A 108 13.01 -7.62 -16.96
CA GLY A 108 13.13 -6.52 -17.92
C GLY A 108 12.05 -6.53 -19.00
N LEU A 109 10.91 -7.16 -18.72
CA LEU A 109 9.75 -7.29 -19.61
C LEU A 109 8.58 -6.40 -19.17
#